data_AF-A0A0E3QDU8-F1
#
_entry.id   AF-A0A0E3QDU8-F1
#
_cell.length_a   1.000
_cell.length_b   1.000
_cell.length_c   1.000
_cell.angle_alpha   90.00
_cell.angle_beta   90.00
_cell.angle_gamma   90.00
#
_symmetry.space_group_name_H-M   'P 1'
#
loop_
_entity.id
_entity.type
_entity.pdbx_description
1 polymer ?
#
loop_
_entity_poly.entity_id
_entity_poly.type
_entity_poly.pdbx_seq_one_letter_code
_entity_poly.pdbx_strand_id
1 'polypeptide(L)'
;MAEEKQMLRIIPDTSTVIDGRLSVKVKSGEFRGAEIVIPEAVVSELEAQANKGREIGFKGIDELLELRKLANRGEINLQFSGVKPTLEDIQLSNEGRIDDLIRNTASEVGGLLVSEDRLLSLVAEAKGLNVEYMHPKVLEPSELPPLKVEHFFTDDTMSVHLKNGVSPMAKKGPVGDIRYVKIRDEPVTSAELSSISRELIERARLDPESFIEMSSSGATVLQIRNMRIAIAHPPFSDDMEITIVRPTVVVDLEHYRLSDKLKERIVSQRGILIAGPPGAGKSTFAAGVARYLNDRGQVVKTMESPRDLQVPPEITQYSPLNGKMENTADLLLLVRPDYTIYDEVRKTGDFLIFADMRLAGVGMIGVVHATRAVDAIQRLIGRVELGVIPQVVDTVIFIDKGEVAKVLVLEFTVKVPHGMTEQDLARPVIVIADFETRNTEYEIYTYGEQVVVMPVGPPTELRKPAWKLAEEEIRNVIGRYASGPVEVEVTSDDSALVKVREDEVRKVIGKGGNVIDRIENVLGLHIDVRELEIGASGAAKGRKYGAESKALRGKLKTTSFEEEPSVSSVHPFIERDKKHLILGAPELAGKDVEIYLEDQYLFSATVSRHGDVKLRANSDLASEILDAQDKGETIEIRMI
;
A
#
# COMPACT_ATOMS: atom_id res chain seq x y z
N MET A 1 -69.98 27.35 24.75
CA MET A 1 -68.99 27.50 23.67
C MET A 1 -68.16 26.23 23.71
N ALA A 2 -68.26 25.39 22.68
CA ALA A 2 -67.51 24.14 22.62
C ALA A 2 -66.04 24.49 22.35
N GLU A 3 -65.13 23.99 23.18
CA GLU A 3 -63.70 24.05 22.90
C GLU A 3 -63.44 23.25 21.62
N GLU A 4 -63.08 23.95 20.54
CA GLU A 4 -62.52 23.32 19.35
C GLU A 4 -61.25 22.59 19.78
N LYS A 5 -61.32 21.26 19.78
CA LYS A 5 -60.17 20.39 20.03
C LYS A 5 -59.18 20.64 18.89
N GLN A 6 -58.15 21.45 19.14
CA GLN A 6 -57.15 21.82 18.15
C GLN A 6 -56.48 20.54 17.64
N MET A 7 -56.73 20.18 16.39
CA MET A 7 -56.22 18.95 15.78
C MET A 7 -54.70 19.11 15.59
N LEU A 8 -53.92 18.19 16.16
CA LEU A 8 -52.47 18.23 16.07
C LEU A 8 -52.04 18.05 14.61
N ARG A 9 -51.34 19.04 14.05
CA ARG A 9 -50.78 18.99 12.68
C ARG A 9 -49.32 18.63 12.71
N ILE A 10 -48.93 17.63 11.92
CA ILE A 10 -47.58 17.09 11.85
C ILE A 10 -47.07 17.19 10.43
N ILE A 11 -45.94 17.86 10.25
CA ILE A 11 -45.28 18.07 8.97
C ILE A 11 -43.94 17.34 9.03
N PRO A 12 -43.78 16.16 8.44
CA PRO A 12 -42.49 15.49 8.44
C PRO A 12 -41.58 15.99 7.33
N ASP A 13 -40.29 15.95 7.58
CA ASP A 13 -39.26 16.07 6.54
C ASP A 13 -38.96 14.72 5.87
N THR A 14 -38.05 14.73 4.88
CA THR A 14 -37.67 13.52 4.17
C THR A 14 -37.02 12.49 5.08
N SER A 15 -36.18 12.90 6.04
CA SER A 15 -35.48 11.99 6.96
C SER A 15 -36.45 11.18 7.81
N THR A 16 -37.47 11.85 8.37
CA THR A 16 -38.51 11.26 9.21
C THR A 16 -39.36 10.23 8.47
N VAL A 17 -39.68 10.50 7.19
CA VAL A 17 -40.44 9.55 6.35
C VAL A 17 -39.59 8.33 6.00
N ILE A 18 -38.29 8.50 5.73
CA ILE A 18 -37.39 7.39 5.42
C ILE A 18 -37.19 6.45 6.62
N ASP A 19 -37.07 6.99 7.84
CA ASP A 19 -36.86 6.18 9.05
C ASP A 19 -38.15 5.49 9.56
N GLY A 20 -39.30 5.82 8.97
CA GLY A 20 -40.59 5.18 9.29
C GLY A 20 -41.14 5.54 10.68
N ARG A 21 -40.64 6.60 11.31
CA ARG A 21 -41.01 6.96 12.69
C ARG A 21 -42.44 7.45 12.83
N LEU A 22 -43.02 7.99 11.77
CA LEU A 22 -44.39 8.50 11.79
C LEU A 22 -45.37 7.38 12.07
N SER A 23 -45.34 6.29 11.30
CA SER A 23 -46.24 5.17 11.48
C SER A 23 -46.06 4.49 12.84
N VAL A 24 -44.83 4.45 13.37
CA VAL A 24 -44.53 3.96 14.73
C VAL A 24 -45.17 4.85 15.78
N LYS A 25 -44.98 6.17 15.71
CA LYS A 25 -45.57 7.12 16.66
C LYS A 25 -47.11 7.12 16.59
N VAL A 26 -47.71 6.97 15.41
CA VAL A 26 -49.16 6.77 15.26
C VAL A 26 -49.63 5.50 15.97
N LYS A 27 -48.97 4.36 15.72
CA LYS A 27 -49.30 3.06 16.33
C LYS A 27 -49.13 3.05 17.85
N SER A 28 -48.15 3.80 18.37
CA SER A 28 -47.91 3.95 19.81
C SER A 28 -48.98 4.80 20.52
N GLY A 29 -49.81 5.53 19.76
CA GLY A 29 -50.86 6.40 20.27
C GLY A 29 -50.46 7.87 20.36
N GLU A 30 -49.18 8.21 20.22
CA GLU A 30 -48.66 9.58 20.31
C GLU A 30 -49.24 10.51 19.24
N PHE A 31 -49.33 10.05 18.00
CA PHE A 31 -49.86 10.81 16.86
C PHE A 31 -51.27 10.37 16.43
N ARG A 32 -51.99 9.67 17.29
CA ARG A 32 -53.33 9.16 16.96
C ARG A 32 -54.34 10.30 16.85
N GLY A 33 -55.06 10.36 15.74
CA GLY A 33 -56.01 11.43 15.41
C GLY A 33 -55.35 12.72 14.92
N ALA A 34 -54.04 12.72 14.69
CA ALA A 34 -53.33 13.85 14.11
C ALA A 34 -53.62 14.00 12.61
N GLU A 35 -53.46 15.23 12.12
CA GLU A 35 -53.41 15.58 10.70
C GLU A 35 -51.94 15.57 10.25
N ILE A 36 -51.55 14.54 9.50
CA ILE A 36 -50.22 14.42 8.91
C ILE A 36 -50.26 15.07 7.53
N VAL A 37 -49.48 16.14 7.36
CA VAL A 37 -49.36 16.89 6.11
C VAL A 37 -47.99 16.64 5.51
N ILE A 38 -47.93 15.78 4.48
CA ILE A 38 -46.69 15.44 3.78
C ILE A 38 -46.37 16.55 2.78
N PRO A 39 -45.20 17.21 2.86
CA PRO A 39 -44.79 18.16 1.83
C PRO A 39 -44.60 17.49 0.47
N GLU A 40 -45.09 18.11 -0.61
CA GLU A 40 -44.88 17.65 -2.01
C GLU A 40 -43.40 17.55 -2.37
N ALA A 41 -42.56 18.36 -1.72
CA ALA A 41 -41.11 18.29 -1.82
C ALA A 41 -40.54 16.94 -1.31
N VAL A 42 -41.08 16.41 -0.22
CA VAL A 42 -40.67 15.10 0.34
C VAL A 42 -41.04 13.98 -0.64
N VAL A 43 -42.26 13.99 -1.18
CA VAL A 43 -42.71 12.98 -2.15
C VAL A 43 -41.82 12.98 -3.39
N SER A 44 -41.55 14.17 -3.93
CA SER A 44 -40.75 14.32 -5.15
C SER A 44 -39.29 13.88 -4.93
N GLU A 45 -38.74 14.14 -3.74
CA GLU A 45 -37.41 13.65 -3.38
C GLU A 45 -37.40 12.12 -3.31
N LEU A 46 -38.35 11.50 -2.59
CA LEU A 46 -38.44 10.04 -2.48
C LEU A 46 -38.61 9.35 -3.83
N GLU A 47 -39.45 9.88 -4.72
CA GLU A 47 -39.61 9.41 -6.09
C GLU A 47 -38.30 9.52 -6.88
N ALA A 48 -37.58 10.64 -6.77
CA ALA A 48 -36.30 10.83 -7.44
C ALA A 48 -35.22 9.86 -6.93
N GLN A 49 -35.20 9.57 -5.63
CA GLN A 49 -34.29 8.57 -5.04
C GLN A 49 -34.64 7.16 -5.51
N ALA A 50 -35.93 6.79 -5.53
CA ALA A 50 -36.39 5.48 -5.98
C ALA A 50 -36.14 5.26 -7.49
N ASN A 51 -36.38 6.27 -8.33
CA ASN A 51 -36.07 6.22 -9.76
C ASN A 51 -34.56 6.06 -10.04
N LYS A 52 -33.70 6.55 -9.14
CA LYS A 52 -32.25 6.32 -9.17
C LYS A 52 -31.84 4.95 -8.61
N GLY A 53 -32.79 4.09 -8.26
CA GLY A 53 -32.56 2.75 -7.72
C GLY A 53 -32.08 2.74 -6.26
N ARG A 54 -32.22 3.83 -5.52
CA ARG A 54 -31.74 3.92 -4.13
C ARG A 54 -32.79 3.36 -3.17
N GLU A 55 -32.39 2.40 -2.33
CA GLU A 55 -33.27 1.75 -1.34
C GLU A 55 -34.00 2.74 -0.41
N ILE A 56 -33.34 3.84 -0.04
CA ILE A 56 -33.93 4.89 0.81
C ILE A 56 -35.20 5.50 0.20
N GLY A 57 -35.27 5.63 -1.13
CA GLY A 57 -36.45 6.12 -1.81
C GLY A 57 -37.61 5.14 -1.70
N PHE A 58 -37.34 3.85 -1.93
CA PHE A 58 -38.34 2.79 -1.76
C PHE A 58 -38.84 2.69 -0.32
N LYS A 59 -37.95 2.79 0.68
CA LYS A 59 -38.33 2.82 2.11
C LYS A 59 -39.29 3.96 2.44
N GLY A 60 -38.99 5.17 1.98
CA GLY A 60 -39.89 6.31 2.22
C GLY A 60 -41.24 6.15 1.52
N ILE A 61 -41.27 5.59 0.31
CA ILE A 61 -42.54 5.28 -0.39
C ILE A 61 -43.35 4.23 0.38
N ASP A 62 -42.70 3.18 0.91
CA ASP A 62 -43.35 2.16 1.74
C ASP A 62 -43.97 2.76 3.01
N GLU A 63 -43.28 3.71 3.65
CA GLU A 63 -43.82 4.45 4.80
C GLU A 63 -45.04 5.30 4.40
N LEU A 64 -45.01 6.01 3.27
CA LEU A 64 -46.16 6.75 2.77
C LEU A 64 -47.37 5.84 2.52
N LEU A 65 -47.14 4.63 2.01
CA LEU A 65 -48.18 3.61 1.84
C LEU A 65 -48.73 3.13 3.18
N GLU A 66 -47.87 2.95 4.18
CA GLU A 66 -48.29 2.56 5.53
C GLU A 66 -49.12 3.67 6.22
N LEU A 67 -48.72 4.93 6.09
CA LEU A 67 -49.51 6.09 6.55
C LEU A 67 -50.87 6.14 5.85
N ARG A 68 -50.95 5.84 4.55
CA ARG A 68 -52.24 5.76 3.85
C ARG A 68 -53.13 4.66 4.41
N LYS A 69 -52.58 3.49 4.78
CA LYS A 69 -53.36 2.42 5.44
C LYS A 69 -53.88 2.88 6.81
N LEU A 70 -53.06 3.56 7.59
CA LEU A 70 -53.45 4.15 8.89
C LEU A 70 -54.58 5.19 8.71
N ALA A 71 -54.48 6.04 7.69
CA ALA A 71 -55.54 7.00 7.37
C ALA A 71 -56.85 6.32 6.95
N ASN A 72 -56.78 5.27 6.14
CA ASN A 72 -57.96 4.49 5.74
C ASN A 72 -58.66 3.80 6.92
N ARG A 73 -57.92 3.49 7.99
CA ARG A 73 -58.48 2.96 9.25
C ARG A 73 -59.03 4.05 10.18
N GLY A 74 -58.95 5.32 9.78
CA GLY A 74 -59.39 6.46 10.57
C GLY A 74 -58.48 6.76 11.76
N GLU A 75 -57.25 6.27 11.76
CA GLU A 75 -56.30 6.50 12.86
C GLU A 75 -55.62 7.87 12.75
N ILE A 76 -55.54 8.44 11.55
CA ILE A 76 -54.98 9.77 11.23
C ILE A 76 -55.71 10.39 10.04
N ASN A 77 -55.55 11.70 9.84
CA ASN A 77 -55.87 12.38 8.58
C ASN A 77 -54.58 12.58 7.79
N LEU A 78 -54.54 12.17 6.52
CA LEU A 78 -53.35 12.29 5.66
C LEU A 78 -53.62 13.28 4.52
N GLN A 79 -52.84 14.35 4.47
CA GLN A 79 -52.86 15.36 3.42
C GLN A 79 -51.49 15.51 2.76
N PHE A 80 -51.49 16.05 1.54
CA PHE A 80 -50.29 16.41 0.78
C PHE A 80 -50.39 17.91 0.47
N SER A 81 -49.32 18.67 0.75
CA SER A 81 -49.34 20.13 0.63
C SER A 81 -47.97 20.67 0.21
N GLY A 82 -47.93 21.94 -0.20
CA GLY A 82 -46.71 22.62 -0.61
C GLY A 82 -46.47 22.60 -2.12
N VAL A 83 -45.36 23.21 -2.52
CA VAL A 83 -45.00 23.37 -3.93
C VAL A 83 -44.27 22.12 -4.42
N LYS A 84 -44.72 21.56 -5.54
CA LYS A 84 -44.00 20.47 -6.21
C LYS A 84 -42.70 21.01 -6.82
N PRO A 85 -41.52 20.52 -6.38
CA PRO A 85 -40.23 20.99 -6.89
C PRO A 85 -40.04 20.65 -8.37
N THR A 86 -39.28 21.48 -9.07
CA THR A 86 -38.85 21.20 -10.45
C THR A 86 -37.68 20.21 -10.48
N LEU A 87 -37.36 19.67 -11.66
CA LEU A 87 -36.20 18.78 -11.82
C LEU A 87 -34.87 19.46 -11.45
N GLU A 88 -34.76 20.78 -11.66
CA GLU A 88 -33.60 21.58 -11.26
C GLU A 88 -33.51 21.68 -9.73
N ASP A 89 -34.64 21.95 -9.05
CA ASP A 89 -34.70 21.97 -7.58
C ASP A 89 -34.28 20.61 -6.96
N ILE A 90 -34.61 19.50 -7.63
CA ILE A 90 -34.26 18.14 -7.19
C ILE A 90 -32.77 17.83 -7.44
N GLN A 91 -32.18 18.33 -8.53
CA GLN A 91 -30.75 18.16 -8.79
C GLN A 91 -29.88 18.98 -7.84
N LEU A 92 -30.36 20.15 -7.45
CA LEU A 92 -29.74 21.04 -6.45
C LEU A 92 -30.07 20.64 -5.00
N SER A 93 -30.54 19.40 -4.75
CA SER A 93 -30.87 18.94 -3.39
C SER A 93 -29.69 19.03 -2.42
N ASN A 94 -28.45 18.97 -2.93
CA ASN A 94 -27.22 19.16 -2.14
C ASN A 94 -27.02 20.62 -1.64
N GLU A 95 -27.81 21.59 -2.12
CA GLU A 95 -27.72 23.02 -1.74
C GLU A 95 -28.87 23.45 -0.80
N GLY A 96 -29.70 22.53 -0.30
CA GLY A 96 -30.71 22.80 0.74
C GLY A 96 -32.05 23.35 0.24
N ARG A 97 -32.29 23.35 -1.07
CA ARG A 97 -33.53 23.87 -1.69
C ARG A 97 -34.78 23.09 -1.28
N ILE A 98 -34.68 21.76 -1.18
CA ILE A 98 -35.79 20.89 -0.76
C ILE A 98 -36.16 21.19 0.70
N ASP A 99 -35.18 21.32 1.59
CA ASP A 99 -35.40 21.65 3.00
C ASP A 99 -36.09 23.01 3.16
N ASP A 100 -35.79 23.98 2.30
CA ASP A 100 -36.49 25.26 2.27
C ASP A 100 -37.97 25.11 1.90
N LEU A 101 -38.30 24.26 0.91
CA LEU A 101 -39.69 23.98 0.54
C LEU A 101 -40.45 23.25 1.66
N ILE A 102 -39.79 22.35 2.37
CA ILE A 102 -40.34 21.67 3.56
C ILE A 102 -40.64 22.69 4.65
N ARG A 103 -39.67 23.56 4.97
CA ARG A 103 -39.85 24.62 5.98
C ARG A 103 -40.95 25.61 5.60
N ASN A 104 -41.04 26.01 4.34
CA ASN A 104 -42.10 26.88 3.86
C ASN A 104 -43.47 26.21 4.01
N THR A 105 -43.58 24.93 3.66
CA THR A 105 -44.82 24.16 3.84
C THR A 105 -45.21 24.08 5.32
N ALA A 106 -44.25 23.82 6.21
CA ALA A 106 -44.50 23.82 7.66
C ALA A 106 -44.97 25.20 8.18
N SER A 107 -44.38 26.29 7.67
CA SER A 107 -44.76 27.66 7.99
C SER A 107 -46.18 28.00 7.54
N GLU A 108 -46.57 27.58 6.33
CA GLU A 108 -47.89 27.85 5.75
C GLU A 108 -49.01 27.05 6.44
N VAL A 109 -48.74 25.77 6.74
CA VAL A 109 -49.70 24.85 7.37
C VAL A 109 -49.90 25.16 8.85
N GLY A 110 -48.86 25.68 9.52
CA GLY A 110 -48.87 26.01 10.95
C GLY A 110 -49.01 24.78 11.83
N GLY A 111 -47.99 23.91 11.85
CA GLY A 111 -47.96 22.70 12.66
C GLY A 111 -46.55 22.35 13.18
N LEU A 112 -46.42 21.15 13.74
CA LEU A 112 -45.16 20.63 14.25
C LEU A 112 -44.33 20.05 13.10
N LEU A 113 -43.21 20.69 12.77
CA LEU A 113 -42.21 20.14 11.86
C LEU A 113 -41.43 19.04 12.59
N VAL A 114 -41.42 17.83 12.05
CA VAL A 114 -40.71 16.70 12.66
C VAL A 114 -39.55 16.32 11.74
N SER A 115 -38.34 16.26 12.29
CA SER A 115 -37.11 16.02 11.53
C SER A 115 -36.05 15.27 12.34
N GLU A 116 -35.30 14.39 11.68
CA GLU A 116 -34.06 13.78 12.20
C GLU A 116 -32.81 14.52 11.75
N ASP A 117 -32.97 15.54 10.89
CA ASP A 117 -31.89 16.41 10.45
C ASP A 117 -31.73 17.57 11.44
N ARG A 118 -30.57 17.58 12.12
CA ARG A 118 -30.24 18.60 13.12
C ARG A 118 -30.13 19.99 12.50
N LEU A 119 -29.56 20.10 11.30
CA LEU A 119 -29.37 21.37 10.62
C LEU A 119 -30.72 21.94 10.19
N LEU A 120 -31.57 21.13 9.57
CA LEU A 120 -32.93 21.52 9.19
C LEU A 120 -33.72 21.99 10.41
N SER A 121 -33.64 21.23 11.51
CA SER A 121 -34.34 21.54 12.77
C SER A 121 -33.88 22.88 13.37
N LEU A 122 -32.56 23.10 13.47
CA LEU A 122 -32.01 24.35 13.99
C LEU A 122 -32.38 25.57 13.13
N VAL A 123 -32.36 25.42 11.80
CA VAL A 123 -32.76 26.50 10.88
C VAL A 123 -34.26 26.78 10.98
N ALA A 124 -35.08 25.74 11.15
CA ALA A 124 -36.52 25.88 11.33
C ALA A 124 -36.88 26.56 12.65
N GLU A 125 -36.24 26.16 13.76
CA GLU A 125 -36.37 26.82 15.07
C GLU A 125 -35.94 28.30 14.98
N ALA A 126 -34.82 28.60 14.32
CA ALA A 126 -34.35 29.96 14.11
C ALA A 126 -35.32 30.81 13.26
N LYS A 127 -36.08 30.18 12.36
CA LYS A 127 -37.16 30.81 11.58
C LYS A 127 -38.49 30.92 12.36
N GLY A 128 -38.53 30.45 13.62
CA GLY A 128 -39.71 30.51 14.48
C GLY A 128 -40.75 29.42 14.22
N LEU A 129 -40.37 28.33 13.54
CA LEU A 129 -41.22 27.16 13.36
C LEU A 129 -41.27 26.32 14.64
N ASN A 130 -42.38 25.63 14.88
CA ASN A 130 -42.47 24.64 15.94
C ASN A 130 -41.84 23.34 15.43
N VAL A 131 -40.75 22.88 16.06
CA VAL A 131 -39.95 21.76 15.58
C VAL A 131 -39.82 20.70 16.67
N GLU A 132 -40.00 19.44 16.30
CA GLU A 132 -39.55 18.31 17.08
C GLU A 132 -38.33 17.69 16.39
N TYR A 133 -37.15 17.95 16.95
CA TYR A 133 -35.94 17.25 16.54
C TYR A 133 -35.94 15.83 17.12
N MET A 134 -36.14 14.84 16.25
CA MET A 134 -36.05 13.44 16.62
C MET A 134 -34.58 13.02 16.62
N HIS A 135 -33.98 12.98 17.82
CA HIS A 135 -32.64 12.43 17.97
C HIS A 135 -32.56 11.05 17.30
N PRO A 136 -31.53 10.78 16.48
CA PRO A 136 -31.24 9.43 16.04
C PRO A 136 -31.19 8.52 17.27
N LYS A 137 -31.91 7.39 17.25
CA LYS A 137 -31.82 6.41 18.34
C LYS A 137 -30.40 5.84 18.38
N VAL A 138 -29.51 6.51 19.07
CA VAL A 138 -28.27 5.91 19.53
C VAL A 138 -28.65 5.21 20.83
N LEU A 139 -28.89 3.91 20.74
CA LEU A 139 -29.13 3.10 21.92
C LEU A 139 -27.82 3.02 22.70
N GLU A 140 -27.87 3.14 24.02
CA GLU A 140 -26.69 2.82 24.83
C GLU A 140 -26.30 1.36 24.60
N PRO A 141 -25.02 0.97 24.71
CA PRO A 141 -24.59 -0.41 24.49
C PRO A 141 -25.37 -1.45 25.32
N SER A 142 -25.88 -1.05 26.48
CA SER A 142 -26.74 -1.86 27.38
C SER A 142 -28.17 -2.06 26.89
N GLU A 143 -28.66 -1.22 25.97
CA GLU A 143 -30.02 -1.30 25.41
C GLU A 143 -30.06 -2.09 24.10
N LEU A 144 -28.90 -2.42 23.52
CA LEU A 144 -28.80 -3.20 22.29
C LEU A 144 -29.01 -4.70 22.57
N PRO A 145 -30.03 -5.36 21.98
CA PRO A 145 -30.22 -6.80 22.15
C PRO A 145 -29.04 -7.59 21.54
N PRO A 146 -28.75 -8.81 22.05
CA PRO A 146 -27.73 -9.68 21.44
C PRO A 146 -28.11 -10.01 20.01
N LEU A 147 -27.13 -10.05 19.10
CA LEU A 147 -27.39 -10.35 17.69
C LEU A 147 -27.69 -11.83 17.51
N LYS A 148 -28.63 -12.19 16.62
CA LYS A 148 -28.91 -13.59 16.27
C LYS A 148 -27.67 -14.35 15.83
N VAL A 149 -26.73 -13.65 15.18
CA VAL A 149 -25.50 -14.28 14.68
C VAL A 149 -24.54 -14.69 15.77
N GLU A 150 -24.61 -14.10 16.97
CA GLU A 150 -23.72 -14.43 18.08
C GLU A 150 -23.87 -15.90 18.51
N HIS A 151 -25.06 -16.48 18.35
CA HIS A 151 -25.31 -17.90 18.65
C HIS A 151 -24.52 -18.88 17.77
N PHE A 152 -24.00 -18.44 16.62
CA PHE A 152 -23.15 -19.27 15.76
C PHE A 152 -21.67 -19.26 16.18
N PHE A 153 -21.30 -18.40 17.13
CA PHE A 153 -19.92 -18.24 17.56
C PHE A 153 -19.65 -18.89 18.92
N THR A 154 -18.45 -19.47 19.02
CA THR A 154 -17.76 -19.85 20.26
C THR A 154 -16.44 -19.08 20.31
N ASP A 155 -15.71 -19.16 21.43
CA ASP A 155 -14.44 -18.42 21.61
C ASP A 155 -13.37 -18.78 20.55
N ASP A 156 -13.45 -19.99 19.97
CA ASP A 156 -12.55 -20.51 18.94
C ASP A 156 -13.12 -20.38 17.50
N THR A 157 -14.28 -19.75 17.31
CA THR A 157 -14.86 -19.52 15.99
C THR A 157 -14.26 -18.29 15.33
N MET A 158 -13.51 -18.49 14.24
CA MET A 158 -12.92 -17.41 13.46
C MET A 158 -13.91 -16.76 12.48
N SER A 159 -14.74 -17.58 11.83
CA SER A 159 -15.74 -17.08 10.90
C SER A 159 -16.93 -18.02 10.79
N VAL A 160 -18.08 -17.44 10.47
CA VAL A 160 -19.37 -18.12 10.24
C VAL A 160 -19.82 -17.81 8.82
N HIS A 161 -20.32 -18.83 8.13
CA HIS A 161 -20.73 -18.80 6.73
C HIS A 161 -22.17 -19.31 6.64
N LEU A 162 -23.10 -18.43 6.25
CA LEU A 162 -24.53 -18.72 6.14
C LEU A 162 -24.94 -18.56 4.68
N LYS A 163 -25.54 -19.59 4.08
CA LYS A 163 -26.05 -19.56 2.70
C LYS A 163 -27.41 -20.26 2.63
N ASN A 164 -28.32 -19.72 1.83
CA ASN A 164 -29.66 -20.25 1.68
C ASN A 164 -29.63 -21.72 1.22
N GLY A 165 -30.41 -22.57 1.88
CA GLY A 165 -30.46 -24.01 1.58
C GLY A 165 -29.25 -24.81 2.04
N VAL A 166 -28.29 -24.21 2.75
CA VAL A 166 -27.06 -24.86 3.23
C VAL A 166 -27.03 -24.86 4.76
N SER A 167 -26.56 -25.95 5.37
CA SER A 167 -26.30 -25.98 6.82
C SER A 167 -25.29 -24.88 7.19
N PRO A 168 -25.49 -24.12 8.28
CA PRO A 168 -24.54 -23.09 8.68
C PRO A 168 -23.19 -23.70 9.03
N MET A 169 -22.12 -23.07 8.54
CA MET A 169 -20.75 -23.56 8.67
C MET A 169 -19.87 -22.56 9.41
N ALA A 170 -18.81 -23.04 10.07
CA ALA A 170 -17.83 -22.21 10.75
C ALA A 170 -16.40 -22.67 10.47
N LYS A 171 -15.46 -21.72 10.42
CA LYS A 171 -14.02 -22.03 10.56
C LYS A 171 -13.66 -21.94 12.05
N LYS A 172 -13.28 -23.07 12.66
CA LYS A 172 -12.94 -23.17 14.08
C LYS A 172 -11.54 -23.74 14.30
N GLY A 173 -10.90 -23.33 15.38
CA GLY A 173 -9.61 -23.85 15.84
C GLY A 173 -8.51 -22.78 15.94
N PRO A 174 -7.37 -23.13 16.57
CA PRO A 174 -6.24 -22.21 16.72
C PRO A 174 -5.58 -21.89 15.37
N VAL A 175 -4.84 -20.79 15.32
CA VAL A 175 -4.06 -20.38 14.14
C VAL A 175 -3.07 -21.50 13.79
N GLY A 176 -3.27 -22.14 12.63
CA GLY A 176 -2.46 -23.26 12.14
C GLY A 176 -3.20 -24.62 12.04
N ASP A 177 -4.30 -24.83 12.78
CA ASP A 177 -5.19 -26.01 12.66
C ASP A 177 -6.65 -25.57 12.59
N ILE A 178 -7.00 -24.91 11.48
CA ILE A 178 -8.35 -24.39 11.24
C ILE A 178 -9.18 -25.45 10.51
N ARG A 179 -10.34 -25.80 11.09
CA ARG A 179 -11.27 -26.78 10.52
C ARG A 179 -12.57 -26.12 10.10
N TYR A 180 -13.09 -26.53 8.95
CA TYR A 180 -14.40 -26.10 8.48
C TYR A 180 -15.46 -27.09 8.96
N VAL A 181 -16.28 -26.67 9.91
CA VAL A 181 -17.20 -27.53 10.65
C VAL A 181 -18.63 -27.05 10.49
N LYS A 182 -19.57 -28.00 10.48
CA LYS A 182 -21.00 -27.71 10.49
C LYS A 182 -21.44 -27.30 11.90
N ILE A 183 -22.23 -26.24 12.02
CA ILE A 183 -22.75 -25.74 13.31
C ILE A 183 -24.01 -26.47 13.73
N ARG A 184 -24.97 -26.65 12.79
CA ARG A 184 -26.20 -27.43 12.97
C ARG A 184 -26.61 -28.09 11.66
N ASP A 185 -27.42 -29.14 11.72
CA ASP A 185 -27.87 -29.89 10.54
C ASP A 185 -28.95 -29.17 9.74
N GLU A 186 -29.86 -28.44 10.40
CA GLU A 186 -30.91 -27.73 9.67
C GLU A 186 -30.33 -26.63 8.76
N PRO A 187 -30.67 -26.64 7.46
CA PRO A 187 -30.23 -25.59 6.54
C PRO A 187 -30.78 -24.21 6.88
N VAL A 188 -29.98 -23.18 6.60
CA VAL A 188 -30.40 -21.78 6.73
C VAL A 188 -31.41 -21.45 5.63
N THR A 189 -32.50 -20.77 5.98
CA THR A 189 -33.52 -20.35 5.01
C THR A 189 -33.33 -18.90 4.55
N SER A 190 -33.83 -18.56 3.36
CA SER A 190 -33.85 -17.18 2.86
C SER A 190 -34.56 -16.21 3.83
N ALA A 191 -35.62 -16.65 4.52
CA ALA A 191 -36.30 -15.86 5.54
C ALA A 191 -35.42 -15.59 6.77
N GLU A 192 -34.67 -16.59 7.22
CA GLU A 192 -33.70 -16.46 8.31
C GLU A 192 -32.57 -15.49 7.93
N LEU A 193 -31.97 -15.65 6.75
CA LEU A 193 -30.93 -14.74 6.24
C LEU A 193 -31.44 -13.31 6.09
N SER A 194 -32.65 -13.12 5.55
CA SER A 194 -33.29 -11.80 5.44
C SER A 194 -33.51 -11.15 6.80
N SER A 195 -33.88 -11.95 7.80
CA SER A 195 -34.07 -11.47 9.17
C SER A 195 -32.75 -11.09 9.83
N ILE A 196 -31.72 -11.90 9.67
CA ILE A 196 -30.36 -11.62 10.15
C ILE A 196 -29.80 -10.37 9.46
N SER A 197 -29.86 -10.30 8.13
CA SER A 197 -29.38 -9.14 7.36
C SER A 197 -30.00 -7.84 7.83
N ARG A 198 -31.33 -7.82 8.02
CA ARG A 198 -32.04 -6.63 8.51
C ARG A 198 -31.55 -6.18 9.89
N GLU A 199 -31.41 -7.13 10.83
CA GLU A 199 -30.90 -6.87 12.17
C GLU A 199 -29.48 -6.30 12.16
N LEU A 200 -28.60 -6.84 11.30
CA LEU A 200 -27.21 -6.39 11.19
C LEU A 200 -27.11 -4.98 10.58
N ILE A 201 -27.90 -4.70 9.54
CA ILE A 201 -27.97 -3.36 8.93
C ILE A 201 -28.52 -2.34 9.91
N GLU A 202 -29.54 -2.71 10.69
CA GLU A 202 -30.09 -1.87 11.76
C GLU A 202 -29.06 -1.62 12.85
N ARG A 203 -28.34 -2.66 13.30
CA ARG A 203 -27.25 -2.53 14.27
C ARG A 203 -26.16 -1.59 13.80
N ALA A 204 -25.77 -1.67 12.54
CA ALA A 204 -24.74 -0.80 11.95
C ALA A 204 -25.14 0.68 11.88
N ARG A 205 -26.42 1.01 12.08
CA ARG A 205 -26.92 2.40 12.14
C ARG A 205 -27.11 2.91 13.57
N LEU A 206 -27.49 2.02 14.49
CA LEU A 206 -27.85 2.38 15.87
C LEU A 206 -26.65 2.33 16.83
N ASP A 207 -25.68 1.45 16.58
CA ASP A 207 -24.53 1.25 17.46
C ASP A 207 -23.37 2.18 17.05
N PRO A 208 -22.90 3.09 17.94
CA PRO A 208 -21.80 4.02 17.65
C PRO A 208 -20.49 3.36 17.25
N GLU A 209 -20.27 2.11 17.70
CA GLU A 209 -19.07 1.33 17.40
C GLU A 209 -19.21 0.49 16.13
N SER A 210 -20.31 0.66 15.40
CA SER A 210 -20.62 -0.08 14.18
C SER A 210 -20.89 0.89 13.02
N PHE A 211 -20.56 0.49 11.79
CA PHE A 211 -20.81 1.29 10.61
C PHE A 211 -20.90 0.44 9.35
N ILE A 212 -21.50 1.01 8.30
CA ILE A 212 -21.54 0.42 6.96
C ILE A 212 -20.25 0.82 6.23
N GLU A 213 -19.38 -0.15 5.94
CA GLU A 213 -18.11 0.08 5.23
C GLU A 213 -18.36 0.29 3.72
N MET A 214 -19.24 -0.53 3.14
CA MET A 214 -19.60 -0.48 1.72
C MET A 214 -21.05 -0.90 1.54
N SER A 215 -21.75 -0.24 0.62
CA SER A 215 -23.03 -0.69 0.11
C SER A 215 -23.08 -0.47 -1.40
N SER A 216 -23.27 -1.54 -2.17
CA SER A 216 -23.42 -1.53 -3.63
C SER A 216 -24.61 -2.42 -4.04
N SER A 217 -24.99 -2.38 -5.31
CA SER A 217 -26.08 -3.20 -5.84
C SER A 217 -25.77 -4.69 -5.69
N GLY A 218 -26.37 -5.36 -4.70
CA GLY A 218 -26.15 -6.79 -4.44
C GLY A 218 -25.15 -7.13 -3.33
N ALA A 219 -24.40 -6.16 -2.78
CA ALA A 219 -23.34 -6.43 -1.81
C ALA A 219 -23.25 -5.35 -0.72
N THR A 220 -23.09 -5.78 0.52
CA THR A 220 -22.95 -4.89 1.68
C THR A 220 -21.88 -5.41 2.61
N VAL A 221 -20.96 -4.54 3.03
CA VAL A 221 -19.94 -4.84 4.05
C VAL A 221 -20.22 -3.98 5.27
N LEU A 222 -20.41 -4.63 6.42
CA LEU A 222 -20.68 -4.00 7.70
C LEU A 222 -19.52 -4.28 8.65
N GLN A 223 -19.09 -3.25 9.38
CA GLN A 223 -18.27 -3.42 10.57
C GLN A 223 -19.20 -3.31 11.78
N ILE A 224 -19.42 -4.41 12.49
CA ILE A 224 -20.23 -4.44 13.73
C ILE A 224 -19.32 -4.75 14.90
N ARG A 225 -18.89 -3.70 15.62
CA ARG A 225 -17.88 -3.80 16.68
C ARG A 225 -16.63 -4.54 16.17
N ASN A 226 -16.33 -5.72 16.73
CA ASN A 226 -15.21 -6.58 16.34
C ASN A 226 -15.57 -7.62 15.26
N MET A 227 -16.73 -7.54 14.63
CA MET A 227 -17.16 -8.46 13.56
C MET A 227 -17.19 -7.73 12.22
N ARG A 228 -16.50 -8.29 11.22
CA ARG A 228 -16.63 -7.85 9.83
C ARG A 228 -17.59 -8.76 9.09
N ILE A 229 -18.61 -8.19 8.48
CA ILE A 229 -19.74 -8.92 7.91
C ILE A 229 -19.89 -8.56 6.44
N ALA A 230 -19.85 -9.56 5.57
CA ALA A 230 -20.20 -9.43 4.17
C ALA A 230 -21.57 -10.07 3.93
N ILE A 231 -22.48 -9.30 3.33
CA ILE A 231 -23.82 -9.73 2.92
C ILE A 231 -23.88 -9.62 1.40
N ALA A 232 -24.22 -10.72 0.73
CA ALA A 232 -24.41 -10.75 -0.72
C ALA A 232 -25.82 -11.22 -1.07
N HIS A 233 -26.41 -10.64 -2.12
CA HIS A 233 -27.71 -11.01 -2.65
C HIS A 233 -27.74 -10.90 -4.18
N PRO A 234 -28.66 -11.62 -4.86
CA PRO A 234 -28.86 -11.48 -6.30
C PRO A 234 -29.17 -10.04 -6.71
N PRO A 235 -28.66 -9.55 -7.85
CA PRO A 235 -27.96 -10.29 -8.91
C PRO A 235 -26.43 -10.43 -8.72
N PHE A 236 -25.85 -9.89 -7.65
CA PHE A 236 -24.39 -9.95 -7.44
C PHE A 236 -23.91 -11.37 -7.09
N SER A 237 -24.70 -12.10 -6.30
CA SER A 237 -24.49 -13.51 -5.99
C SER A 237 -25.56 -14.40 -6.61
N ASP A 238 -25.30 -15.71 -6.66
CA ASP A 238 -26.25 -16.73 -7.11
C ASP A 238 -27.44 -16.90 -6.14
N ASP A 239 -27.19 -16.71 -4.85
CA ASP A 239 -28.19 -16.71 -3.79
C ASP A 239 -27.76 -15.79 -2.64
N MET A 240 -28.62 -15.58 -1.66
CA MET A 240 -28.29 -14.80 -0.48
C MET A 240 -27.28 -15.54 0.41
N GLU A 241 -26.23 -14.84 0.81
CA GLU A 241 -25.24 -15.34 1.78
C GLU A 241 -24.78 -14.24 2.74
N ILE A 242 -24.39 -14.67 3.94
CA ILE A 242 -23.82 -13.82 4.99
C ILE A 242 -22.56 -14.49 5.51
N THR A 243 -21.43 -13.82 5.38
CA THR A 243 -20.13 -14.24 5.93
C THR A 243 -19.73 -13.29 7.04
N ILE A 244 -19.41 -13.83 8.21
CA ILE A 244 -19.05 -13.05 9.41
C ILE A 244 -17.68 -13.51 9.84
N VAL A 245 -16.75 -12.57 10.00
CA VAL A 245 -15.37 -12.81 10.41
C VAL A 245 -15.11 -12.08 11.72
N ARG A 246 -14.56 -12.79 12.71
CA ARG A 246 -13.99 -12.21 13.93
C ARG A 246 -12.47 -12.23 13.80
N PRO A 247 -11.76 -11.10 13.99
CA PRO A 247 -10.33 -11.10 14.16
C PRO A 247 -9.98 -11.97 15.39
N THR A 248 -9.11 -12.96 15.23
CA THR A 248 -8.70 -13.84 16.33
C THR A 248 -7.41 -13.37 16.98
N VAL A 249 -7.50 -13.22 18.31
CA VAL A 249 -6.43 -13.07 19.32
C VAL A 249 -5.67 -11.73 19.30
N VAL A 250 -5.88 -10.97 20.37
CA VAL A 250 -4.97 -9.89 20.79
C VAL A 250 -3.72 -10.57 21.37
N VAL A 251 -2.59 -10.47 20.68
CA VAL A 251 -1.31 -11.04 21.15
C VAL A 251 -0.48 -9.93 21.74
N ASP A 252 -0.21 -9.97 23.05
CA ASP A 252 0.76 -9.06 23.68
C ASP A 252 2.17 -9.27 23.15
N LEU A 253 2.92 -8.17 23.03
CA LEU A 253 4.30 -8.21 22.55
C LEU A 253 5.19 -9.11 23.42
N GLU A 254 4.80 -9.33 24.68
CA GLU A 254 5.48 -10.21 25.62
C GLU A 254 5.42 -11.70 25.25
N HIS A 255 4.41 -12.12 24.48
CA HIS A 255 4.33 -13.48 23.95
C HIS A 255 5.39 -13.74 22.87
N TYR A 256 5.86 -12.69 22.21
CA TYR A 256 7.03 -12.78 21.36
C TYR A 256 8.27 -12.84 22.24
N ARG A 257 9.12 -13.85 22.04
CA ARG A 257 10.40 -14.03 22.76
C ARG A 257 11.45 -13.01 22.30
N LEU A 258 11.13 -11.73 22.39
CA LEU A 258 12.01 -10.64 21.99
C LEU A 258 13.07 -10.39 23.06
N SER A 259 14.32 -10.20 22.62
CA SER A 259 15.38 -9.74 23.52
C SER A 259 15.08 -8.33 24.05
N ASP A 260 15.54 -8.03 25.27
CA ASP A 260 15.35 -6.70 25.86
C ASP A 260 15.99 -5.59 25.00
N LYS A 261 17.11 -5.92 24.33
CA LYS A 261 17.75 -5.03 23.35
C LYS A 261 16.83 -4.67 22.19
N LEU A 262 16.06 -5.62 21.67
CA LEU A 262 15.12 -5.37 20.58
C LEU A 262 13.93 -4.54 21.06
N LYS A 263 13.44 -4.79 22.27
CA LYS A 263 12.39 -3.98 22.90
C LYS A 263 12.83 -2.53 23.09
N GLU A 264 14.02 -2.31 23.63
CA GLU A 264 14.63 -0.96 23.73
C GLU A 264 14.82 -0.32 22.35
N ARG A 265 15.17 -1.10 21.34
CA ARG A 265 15.28 -0.61 19.96
C ARG A 265 13.94 -0.12 19.42
N ILE A 266 12.86 -0.87 19.64
CA ILE A 266 11.51 -0.48 19.22
C ILE A 266 11.07 0.86 19.84
N VAL A 267 11.45 1.12 21.10
CA VAL A 267 11.12 2.37 21.81
C VAL A 267 12.05 3.54 21.42
N SER A 268 13.31 3.26 21.09
CA SER A 268 14.29 4.32 20.79
C SER A 268 14.31 4.73 19.33
N GLN A 269 14.00 3.80 18.42
CA GLN A 269 13.99 4.05 16.99
C GLN A 269 12.63 4.54 16.53
N ARG A 270 12.67 5.30 15.43
CA ARG A 270 11.50 5.99 14.90
C ARG A 270 11.16 5.58 13.47
N GLY A 271 11.98 4.79 12.76
CA GLY A 271 11.66 4.29 11.42
C GLY A 271 11.72 2.77 11.36
N ILE A 272 10.59 2.09 11.58
CA ILE A 272 10.52 0.62 11.62
C ILE A 272 9.64 0.11 10.47
N LEU A 273 10.13 -0.89 9.72
CA LEU A 273 9.28 -1.69 8.83
C LEU A 273 9.08 -3.09 9.40
N ILE A 274 7.83 -3.51 9.52
CA ILE A 274 7.43 -4.87 9.83
C ILE A 274 7.16 -5.58 8.50
N ALA A 275 8.04 -6.50 8.14
CA ALA A 275 8.06 -7.20 6.85
C ALA A 275 7.71 -8.69 7.01
N GLY A 276 7.30 -9.36 5.93
CA GLY A 276 6.96 -10.78 5.97
C GLY A 276 5.89 -11.18 4.95
N PRO A 277 5.75 -12.49 4.64
CA PRO A 277 4.78 -12.96 3.66
C PRO A 277 3.33 -12.67 4.11
N PRO A 278 2.36 -12.67 3.18
CA PRO A 278 0.94 -12.61 3.54
C PRO A 278 0.58 -13.68 4.57
N GLY A 279 -0.24 -13.33 5.57
CA GLY A 279 -0.63 -14.26 6.65
C GLY A 279 0.43 -14.54 7.71
N ALA A 280 1.63 -13.95 7.64
CA ALA A 280 2.70 -14.19 8.63
C ALA A 280 2.41 -13.66 10.05
N GLY A 281 1.31 -12.94 10.28
CA GLY A 281 1.01 -12.30 11.58
C GLY A 281 1.59 -10.90 11.77
N LYS A 282 1.90 -10.18 10.67
CA LYS A 282 2.50 -8.82 10.73
C LYS A 282 1.61 -7.79 11.42
N SER A 283 0.34 -7.67 11.02
CA SER A 283 -0.59 -6.71 11.63
C SER A 283 -0.85 -7.05 13.10
N THR A 284 -0.88 -8.35 13.45
CA THR A 284 -0.94 -8.80 14.86
C THR A 284 0.29 -8.34 15.66
N PHE A 285 1.50 -8.50 15.09
CA PHE A 285 2.73 -8.01 15.72
C PHE A 285 2.73 -6.47 15.82
N ALA A 286 2.31 -5.76 14.77
CA ALA A 286 2.20 -4.30 14.76
C ALA A 286 1.24 -3.79 15.84
N ALA A 287 0.09 -4.42 16.01
CA ALA A 287 -0.85 -4.13 17.09
C ALA A 287 -0.24 -4.41 18.49
N GLY A 288 0.56 -5.46 18.63
CA GLY A 288 1.32 -5.75 19.84
C GLY A 288 2.35 -4.66 20.17
N VAL A 289 3.09 -4.19 19.16
CA VAL A 289 4.03 -3.07 19.30
C VAL A 289 3.30 -1.77 19.67
N ALA A 290 2.16 -1.49 19.04
CA ALA A 290 1.34 -0.32 19.34
C ALA A 290 0.91 -0.28 20.82
N ARG A 291 0.41 -1.41 21.35
CA ARG A 291 0.08 -1.56 22.77
C ARG A 291 1.29 -1.35 23.67
N TYR A 292 2.40 -2.02 23.36
CA TYR A 292 3.62 -1.93 24.15
C TYR A 292 4.19 -0.50 24.27
N LEU A 293 4.06 0.30 23.20
CA LEU A 293 4.45 1.72 23.18
C LEU A 293 3.46 2.58 23.98
N ASN A 294 2.16 2.35 23.80
CA ASN A 294 1.10 3.03 24.56
C ASN A 294 1.23 2.80 26.07
N ASP A 295 1.52 1.57 26.51
CA ASP A 295 1.74 1.21 27.91
C ASP A 295 2.96 1.91 28.53
N ARG A 296 3.86 2.43 27.69
CA ARG A 296 5.03 3.26 28.07
C ARG A 296 4.75 4.75 28.01
N GLY A 297 3.49 5.14 27.88
CA GLY A 297 3.05 6.53 27.83
C GLY A 297 3.40 7.25 26.53
N GLN A 298 3.69 6.52 25.44
CA GLN A 298 3.84 7.11 24.12
C GLN A 298 2.45 7.32 23.48
N VAL A 299 2.25 8.45 22.82
CA VAL A 299 1.02 8.71 22.06
C VAL A 299 1.10 7.98 20.72
N VAL A 300 0.36 6.87 20.61
CA VAL A 300 0.29 6.05 19.40
C VAL A 300 -1.01 6.30 18.66
N LYS A 301 -0.93 6.42 17.33
CA LYS A 301 -2.07 6.48 16.40
C LYS A 301 -1.89 5.45 15.28
N THR A 302 -2.96 5.08 14.59
CA THR A 302 -2.85 4.19 13.41
C THR A 302 -3.43 4.85 12.16
N MET A 303 -2.87 4.46 11.01
CA MET A 303 -3.36 4.76 9.67
C MET A 303 -3.58 3.42 8.95
N GLU A 304 -4.81 3.18 8.51
CA GLU A 304 -5.19 1.87 7.96
C GLU A 304 -6.48 1.98 7.14
N SER A 305 -6.63 1.07 6.18
CA SER A 305 -7.79 1.03 5.29
C SER A 305 -8.06 -0.42 4.87
N PRO A 306 -8.97 -1.13 5.55
CA PRO A 306 -9.87 -0.71 6.63
C PRO A 306 -9.20 -0.72 8.03
N ARG A 307 -9.96 -0.33 9.07
CA ARG A 307 -9.52 -0.31 10.48
C ARG A 307 -9.59 -1.70 11.11
N ASP A 308 -8.58 -2.52 10.82
CA ASP A 308 -8.53 -3.94 11.21
C ASP A 308 -7.57 -4.20 12.39
N LEU A 309 -6.66 -3.29 12.72
CA LEU A 309 -5.73 -3.45 13.84
C LEU A 309 -6.48 -3.57 15.18
N GLN A 310 -6.08 -4.56 15.99
CA GLN A 310 -6.68 -4.82 17.31
C GLN A 310 -5.90 -4.07 18.40
N VAL A 311 -6.29 -2.84 18.68
CA VAL A 311 -5.63 -1.92 19.62
C VAL A 311 -6.63 -1.42 20.67
N PRO A 312 -6.17 -1.01 21.86
CA PRO A 312 -7.05 -0.55 22.93
C PRO A 312 -7.59 0.86 22.63
N PRO A 313 -8.70 1.28 23.28
CA PRO A 313 -9.39 2.54 22.97
C PRO A 313 -8.54 3.81 23.08
N GLU A 314 -7.44 3.78 23.84
CA GLU A 314 -6.48 4.88 23.96
C GLU A 314 -5.75 5.17 22.63
N ILE A 315 -5.64 4.18 21.74
CA ILE A 315 -5.02 4.31 20.42
C ILE A 315 -6.09 4.64 19.38
N THR A 316 -6.04 5.86 18.85
CA THR A 316 -7.01 6.28 17.81
C THR A 316 -6.61 5.74 16.44
N GLN A 317 -7.59 5.13 15.76
CA GLN A 317 -7.42 4.55 14.43
C GLN A 317 -8.03 5.45 13.35
N TYR A 318 -7.19 5.86 12.39
CA TYR A 318 -7.60 6.73 11.29
C TYR A 318 -7.72 5.97 9.96
N SER A 319 -8.83 6.23 9.28
CA SER A 319 -9.10 5.83 7.89
C SER A 319 -8.71 6.94 6.90
N PRO A 320 -8.82 6.73 5.58
CA PRO A 320 -8.48 7.75 4.60
C PRO A 320 -9.42 8.97 4.73
N LEU A 321 -8.88 10.14 5.09
CA LEU A 321 -9.65 11.37 5.19
C LEU A 321 -10.00 11.86 3.78
N ASN A 322 -11.29 12.08 3.52
CA ASN A 322 -11.81 12.36 2.17
C ASN A 322 -11.36 11.32 1.13
N GLY A 323 -11.23 10.05 1.54
CA GLY A 323 -10.84 8.95 0.66
C GLY A 323 -9.35 8.86 0.32
N LYS A 324 -8.49 9.69 0.93
CA LYS A 324 -7.04 9.72 0.69
C LYS A 324 -6.24 9.58 1.99
N MET A 325 -5.19 8.76 1.98
CA MET A 325 -4.32 8.56 3.14
C MET A 325 -3.41 9.75 3.39
N GLU A 326 -3.06 10.47 2.32
CA GLU A 326 -2.25 11.69 2.34
C GLU A 326 -2.89 12.74 3.26
N ASN A 327 -4.20 12.96 3.14
CA ASN A 327 -4.93 13.92 3.98
C ASN A 327 -4.91 13.53 5.47
N THR A 328 -4.93 12.23 5.76
CA THR A 328 -4.81 11.72 7.14
C THR A 328 -3.41 11.97 7.67
N ALA A 329 -2.38 11.78 6.85
CA ALA A 329 -1.00 12.10 7.22
C ALA A 329 -0.83 13.60 7.50
N ASP A 330 -1.38 14.47 6.66
CA ASP A 330 -1.34 15.93 6.85
C ASP A 330 -1.95 16.36 8.20
N LEU A 331 -3.08 15.75 8.58
CA LEU A 331 -3.67 15.96 9.90
C LEU A 331 -2.73 15.49 11.02
N LEU A 332 -2.13 14.32 10.88
CA LEU A 332 -1.23 13.76 11.90
C LEU A 332 0.07 14.57 12.02
N LEU A 333 0.53 15.23 10.97
CA LEU A 333 1.66 16.17 11.00
C LEU A 333 1.36 17.43 11.85
N LEU A 334 0.09 17.82 11.97
CA LEU A 334 -0.35 18.90 12.86
C LEU A 334 -0.46 18.43 14.32
N VAL A 335 -0.95 17.21 14.54
CA VAL A 335 -1.11 16.63 15.88
C VAL A 335 0.23 16.19 16.47
N ARG A 336 1.15 15.69 15.63
CA ARG A 336 2.47 15.15 15.96
C ARG A 336 2.43 14.08 17.06
N PRO A 337 1.80 12.91 16.82
CA PRO A 337 1.91 11.79 17.74
C PRO A 337 3.36 11.31 17.87
N ASP A 338 3.69 10.63 18.97
CA ASP A 338 5.02 10.02 19.13
C ASP A 338 5.24 8.93 18.09
N TYR A 339 4.22 8.09 17.87
CA TYR A 339 4.23 7.02 16.89
C TYR A 339 2.94 6.93 16.06
N THR A 340 3.09 6.59 14.79
CA THR A 340 2.01 6.22 13.88
C THR A 340 2.29 4.84 13.29
N ILE A 341 1.36 3.90 13.49
CA ILE A 341 1.37 2.60 12.82
C ILE A 341 0.68 2.77 11.47
N TYR A 342 1.37 2.46 10.37
CA TYR A 342 0.79 2.46 9.05
C TYR A 342 0.61 1.00 8.58
N ASP A 343 -0.61 0.48 8.68
CA ASP A 343 -0.92 -0.87 8.20
C ASP A 343 -1.10 -0.86 6.68
N GLU A 344 -0.48 -1.82 6.00
CA GLU A 344 -0.37 -1.92 4.53
C GLU A 344 0.31 -0.74 3.80
N VAL A 345 1.63 -0.61 3.92
CA VAL A 345 2.43 0.24 3.02
C VAL A 345 2.75 -0.54 1.73
N ARG A 346 2.11 -0.15 0.61
CA ARG A 346 2.18 -0.93 -0.65
C ARG A 346 2.56 -0.09 -1.87
N LYS A 347 1.94 1.06 -2.04
CA LYS A 347 2.06 1.92 -3.23
C LYS A 347 3.16 2.96 -3.03
N THR A 348 3.60 3.57 -4.14
CA THR A 348 4.61 4.64 -4.08
C THR A 348 4.17 5.80 -3.19
N GLY A 349 2.89 6.21 -3.24
CA GLY A 349 2.34 7.24 -2.35
C GLY A 349 2.49 6.89 -0.87
N ASP A 350 2.17 5.67 -0.47
CA ASP A 350 2.30 5.22 0.92
C ASP A 350 3.74 5.33 1.44
N PHE A 351 4.74 4.99 0.61
CA PHE A 351 6.16 5.12 0.96
C PHE A 351 6.61 6.59 1.08
N LEU A 352 6.07 7.48 0.25
CA LEU A 352 6.33 8.92 0.33
C LEU A 352 5.71 9.52 1.60
N ILE A 353 4.45 9.19 1.90
CA ILE A 353 3.79 9.57 3.16
C ILE A 353 4.63 9.10 4.36
N PHE A 354 5.06 7.84 4.33
CA PHE A 354 5.90 7.28 5.38
C PHE A 354 7.20 8.06 5.57
N ALA A 355 7.87 8.42 4.47
CA ALA A 355 9.08 9.22 4.48
C ALA A 355 8.84 10.63 5.04
N ASP A 356 7.83 11.34 4.54
CA ASP A 356 7.51 12.71 4.95
C ASP A 356 7.16 12.79 6.44
N MET A 357 6.31 11.87 6.93
CA MET A 357 5.97 11.78 8.34
C MET A 357 7.20 11.51 9.20
N ARG A 358 8.07 10.60 8.75
CA ARG A 358 9.28 10.27 9.48
C ARG A 358 10.27 11.43 9.54
N LEU A 359 10.48 12.12 8.43
CA LEU A 359 11.36 13.29 8.34
C LEU A 359 10.84 14.47 9.16
N ALA A 360 9.51 14.59 9.32
CA ALA A 360 8.89 15.55 10.24
C ALA A 360 9.06 15.17 11.73
N GLY A 361 9.64 14.01 12.03
CA GLY A 361 9.99 13.57 13.39
C GLY A 361 8.99 12.61 14.03
N VAL A 362 7.91 12.24 13.35
CA VAL A 362 6.94 11.23 13.84
C VAL A 362 7.58 9.85 13.77
N GLY A 363 7.43 9.03 14.82
CA GLY A 363 7.84 7.63 14.81
C GLY A 363 6.93 6.83 13.89
N MET A 364 7.46 6.29 12.80
CA MET A 364 6.70 5.53 11.82
C MET A 364 6.98 4.03 11.95
N ILE A 365 5.92 3.23 12.03
CA ILE A 365 5.97 1.77 12.03
C ILE A 365 5.09 1.26 10.88
N GLY A 366 5.70 0.79 9.80
CA GLY A 366 5.01 0.45 8.56
C GLY A 366 4.93 -1.06 8.34
N VAL A 367 3.76 -1.57 7.95
CA VAL A 367 3.58 -2.98 7.64
C VAL A 367 3.72 -3.21 6.14
N VAL A 368 4.68 -4.04 5.73
CA VAL A 368 5.00 -4.28 4.32
C VAL A 368 4.97 -5.79 4.02
N HIS A 369 4.41 -6.16 2.86
CA HIS A 369 4.53 -7.53 2.37
C HIS A 369 5.90 -7.74 1.70
N ALA A 370 6.65 -8.73 2.17
CA ALA A 370 7.95 -9.07 1.61
C ALA A 370 8.25 -10.55 1.81
N THR A 371 8.91 -11.19 0.84
CA THR A 371 9.36 -12.58 0.98
C THR A 371 10.69 -12.69 1.69
N ARG A 372 11.52 -11.64 1.65
CA ARG A 372 12.75 -11.49 2.43
C ARG A 372 12.77 -10.14 3.13
N ALA A 373 13.54 -10.04 4.22
CA ALA A 373 13.70 -8.79 4.96
C ALA A 373 14.27 -7.64 4.10
N VAL A 374 15.24 -7.93 3.23
CA VAL A 374 15.87 -6.93 2.35
C VAL A 374 14.89 -6.37 1.29
N ASP A 375 13.91 -7.16 0.85
CA ASP A 375 12.93 -6.74 -0.16
C ASP A 375 12.04 -5.59 0.37
N ALA A 376 11.86 -5.48 1.70
CA ALA A 376 11.16 -4.36 2.31
C ALA A 376 11.92 -3.04 2.12
N ILE A 377 13.25 -3.07 2.17
CA ILE A 377 14.13 -1.91 1.96
C ILE A 377 14.19 -1.56 0.47
N GLN A 378 14.25 -2.55 -0.41
CA GLN A 378 14.26 -2.34 -1.86
C GLN A 378 13.06 -1.55 -2.36
N ARG A 379 11.93 -1.61 -1.67
CA ARG A 379 10.75 -0.80 -1.99
C ARG A 379 10.98 0.70 -1.78
N LEU A 380 11.97 1.14 -1.01
CA LEU A 380 12.29 2.56 -0.88
C LEU A 380 13.21 3.06 -2.01
N ILE A 381 13.91 2.15 -2.68
CA ILE A 381 14.84 2.49 -3.76
C ILE A 381 14.07 3.06 -4.94
N GLY A 382 14.54 4.21 -5.45
CA GLY A 382 13.89 4.94 -6.55
C GLY A 382 12.64 5.73 -6.12
N ARG A 383 12.23 5.63 -4.85
CA ARG A 383 11.15 6.45 -4.26
C ARG A 383 11.71 7.50 -3.30
N VAL A 384 12.77 7.15 -2.60
CA VAL A 384 13.48 8.01 -1.65
C VAL A 384 14.96 8.04 -2.05
N GLU A 385 15.61 9.18 -1.88
CA GLU A 385 17.04 9.33 -2.12
C GLU A 385 17.85 8.36 -1.22
N LEU A 386 18.91 7.77 -1.76
CA LEU A 386 19.70 6.75 -1.08
C LEU A 386 20.19 7.21 0.31
N GLY A 387 20.68 8.44 0.44
CA GLY A 387 21.16 8.98 1.71
C GLY A 387 20.08 9.23 2.75
N VAL A 388 18.81 9.29 2.33
CA VAL A 388 17.65 9.56 3.19
C VAL A 388 17.03 8.25 3.70
N ILE A 389 17.21 7.13 2.99
CA ILE A 389 16.63 5.83 3.36
C ILE A 389 16.89 5.46 4.83
N PRO A 390 18.12 5.52 5.39
CA PRO A 390 18.34 5.16 6.80
C PRO A 390 17.73 6.12 7.81
N GLN A 391 17.38 7.34 7.39
CA GLN A 391 16.65 8.30 8.23
C GLN A 391 15.15 8.01 8.25
N VAL A 392 14.64 7.44 7.14
CA VAL A 392 13.24 7.04 6.98
C VAL A 392 12.99 5.67 7.62
N VAL A 393 13.85 4.69 7.35
CA VAL A 393 13.79 3.34 7.91
C VAL A 393 15.17 2.94 8.41
N ASP A 394 15.29 2.79 9.72
CA ASP A 394 16.52 2.38 10.40
C ASP A 394 16.48 0.89 10.83
N THR A 395 15.28 0.30 10.90
CA THR A 395 15.07 -1.06 11.40
C THR A 395 14.03 -1.80 10.56
N VAL A 396 14.33 -3.05 10.18
CA VAL A 396 13.36 -3.96 9.56
C VAL A 396 13.19 -5.20 10.42
N ILE A 397 11.97 -5.47 10.86
CA ILE A 397 11.61 -6.67 11.63
C ILE A 397 10.86 -7.61 10.69
N PHE A 398 11.45 -8.76 10.40
CA PHE A 398 10.86 -9.77 9.53
C PHE A 398 10.11 -10.83 10.34
N ILE A 399 8.82 -10.93 10.08
CA ILE A 399 7.92 -11.88 10.72
C ILE A 399 7.69 -13.06 9.78
N ASP A 400 7.88 -14.27 10.30
CA ASP A 400 7.49 -15.52 9.62
C ASP A 400 6.74 -16.42 10.61
N LYS A 401 5.63 -17.00 10.15
CA LYS A 401 4.77 -17.90 10.95
C LYS A 401 4.43 -17.39 12.37
N GLY A 402 4.22 -16.08 12.53
CA GLY A 402 3.87 -15.47 13.81
C GLY A 402 5.05 -15.26 14.76
N GLU A 403 6.29 -15.42 14.32
CA GLU A 403 7.50 -15.17 15.10
C GLU A 403 8.44 -14.17 14.41
N VAL A 404 9.27 -13.49 15.20
CA VAL A 404 10.34 -12.64 14.65
C VAL A 404 11.47 -13.54 14.16
N ALA A 405 11.58 -13.70 12.85
CA ALA A 405 12.59 -14.57 12.24
C ALA A 405 13.92 -13.84 11.99
N LYS A 406 13.87 -12.52 11.76
CA LYS A 406 15.08 -11.72 11.52
C LYS A 406 14.86 -10.24 11.84
N VAL A 407 15.92 -9.56 12.29
CA VAL A 407 15.92 -8.10 12.44
C VAL A 407 17.14 -7.53 11.73
N LEU A 408 16.91 -6.62 10.77
CA LEU A 408 17.95 -5.91 10.05
C LEU A 408 18.03 -4.46 10.51
N VAL A 409 19.25 -3.93 10.55
CA VAL A 409 19.55 -2.53 10.87
C VAL A 409 20.23 -1.89 9.68
N LEU A 410 19.83 -0.66 9.36
CA LEU A 410 20.37 0.13 8.27
C LEU A 410 21.25 1.24 8.85
N GLU A 411 22.47 1.37 8.32
CA GLU A 411 23.40 2.44 8.67
C GLU A 411 23.96 3.08 7.42
N PHE A 412 23.96 4.42 7.38
CA PHE A 412 24.62 5.17 6.32
C PHE A 412 26.11 5.34 6.62
N THR A 413 26.98 5.01 5.67
CA THR A 413 28.42 5.20 5.79
C THR A 413 29.05 5.55 4.44
N VAL A 414 30.29 6.03 4.47
CA VAL A 414 31.11 6.24 3.27
C VAL A 414 32.26 5.25 3.31
N LYS A 415 32.25 4.29 2.38
CA LYS A 415 33.29 3.26 2.28
C LYS A 415 33.44 2.77 0.84
N VAL A 416 34.46 1.96 0.59
CA VAL A 416 34.58 1.18 -0.65
C VAL A 416 33.62 -0.01 -0.55
N PRO A 417 32.65 -0.18 -1.46
CA PRO A 417 31.73 -1.30 -1.43
C PRO A 417 32.41 -2.66 -1.55
N HIS A 418 31.78 -3.70 -1.01
CA HIS A 418 32.26 -5.07 -1.14
C HIS A 418 32.36 -5.48 -2.63
N GLY A 419 33.49 -6.07 -3.02
CA GLY A 419 33.77 -6.45 -4.41
C GLY A 419 34.47 -5.37 -5.26
N MET A 420 34.73 -4.19 -4.70
CA MET A 420 35.54 -3.14 -5.34
C MET A 420 36.92 -3.04 -4.68
N THR A 421 37.99 -2.86 -5.47
CA THR A 421 39.38 -2.88 -5.00
C THR A 421 40.07 -1.51 -4.97
N GLU A 422 39.58 -0.52 -5.72
CA GLU A 422 40.22 0.81 -5.78
C GLU A 422 39.66 1.77 -4.71
N GLN A 423 40.55 2.45 -3.98
CA GLN A 423 40.18 3.36 -2.89
C GLN A 423 39.50 4.65 -3.37
N ASP A 424 39.76 5.07 -4.62
CA ASP A 424 39.09 6.21 -5.26
C ASP A 424 37.61 5.93 -5.59
N LEU A 425 37.11 4.72 -5.32
CA LEU A 425 35.71 4.31 -5.49
C LEU A 425 34.86 4.49 -4.22
N ALA A 426 35.41 5.09 -3.15
CA ALA A 426 34.67 5.36 -1.91
C ALA A 426 33.42 6.20 -2.20
N ARG A 427 32.26 5.69 -1.78
CA ARG A 427 30.96 6.28 -2.10
C ARG A 427 30.00 6.14 -0.93
N PRO A 428 28.87 6.86 -0.94
CA PRO A 428 27.77 6.60 -0.03
C PRO A 428 27.28 5.15 -0.14
N VAL A 429 27.29 4.43 0.97
CA VAL A 429 26.80 3.05 1.08
C VAL A 429 25.87 2.94 2.28
N ILE A 430 24.71 2.32 2.08
CA ILE A 430 23.88 1.84 3.18
C ILE A 430 24.34 0.43 3.52
N VAL A 431 24.82 0.24 4.74
CA VAL A 431 25.17 -1.06 5.29
C VAL A 431 23.92 -1.65 5.96
N ILE A 432 23.57 -2.87 5.60
CA ILE A 432 22.47 -3.61 6.20
C ILE A 432 23.07 -4.77 6.99
N ALA A 433 22.92 -4.72 8.30
CA ALA A 433 23.46 -5.72 9.21
C ALA A 433 22.35 -6.43 9.99
N ASP A 434 22.59 -7.69 10.32
CA ASP A 434 21.73 -8.43 11.24
C ASP A 434 21.89 -7.88 12.66
N PHE A 435 20.77 -7.60 13.34
CA PHE A 435 20.77 -6.92 14.65
C PHE A 435 21.41 -7.78 15.75
N GLU A 436 21.23 -9.10 15.70
CA GLU A 436 21.70 -10.00 16.75
C GLU A 436 23.20 -10.26 16.60
N THR A 437 23.63 -10.58 15.38
CA THR A 437 25.02 -10.96 15.08
C THR A 437 25.92 -9.77 14.74
N ARG A 438 25.35 -8.63 14.33
CA ARG A 438 26.04 -7.45 13.79
C ARG A 438 26.82 -7.70 12.50
N ASN A 439 26.60 -8.84 11.84
CA ASN A 439 27.23 -9.14 10.57
C ASN A 439 26.54 -8.36 9.45
N THR A 440 27.32 -7.67 8.62
CA THR A 440 26.80 -7.06 7.40
C THR A 440 26.37 -8.16 6.43
N GLU A 441 25.12 -8.10 6.01
CA GLU A 441 24.55 -9.06 5.05
C GLU A 441 24.32 -8.45 3.68
N TYR A 442 24.12 -7.13 3.59
CA TYR A 442 23.93 -6.43 2.33
C TYR A 442 24.52 -5.03 2.38
N GLU A 443 24.86 -4.51 1.21
CA GLU A 443 25.25 -3.13 0.95
C GLU A 443 24.37 -2.58 -0.17
N ILE A 444 23.88 -1.35 0.00
CA ILE A 444 23.17 -0.62 -1.05
C ILE A 444 24.01 0.58 -1.44
N TYR A 445 24.31 0.71 -2.72
CA TYR A 445 25.09 1.82 -3.25
C TYR A 445 24.75 2.09 -4.71
N THR A 446 25.15 3.26 -5.19
CA THR A 446 24.97 3.64 -6.59
C THR A 446 26.17 3.16 -7.43
N TYR A 447 25.87 2.51 -8.55
CA TYR A 447 26.84 2.11 -9.58
C TYR A 447 26.36 2.61 -10.94
N GLY A 448 27.09 3.56 -11.53
CA GLY A 448 26.58 4.34 -12.65
C GLY A 448 25.35 5.15 -12.22
N GLU A 449 24.23 4.99 -12.92
CA GLU A 449 22.94 5.63 -12.59
C GLU A 449 21.98 4.68 -11.84
N GLN A 450 22.41 3.45 -11.57
CA GLN A 450 21.57 2.44 -10.93
C GLN A 450 21.93 2.26 -9.46
N VAL A 451 20.91 2.09 -8.63
CA VAL A 451 21.09 1.67 -7.23
C VAL A 451 21.09 0.15 -7.18
N VAL A 452 22.16 -0.43 -6.66
CA VAL A 452 22.33 -1.88 -6.54
C VAL A 452 22.29 -2.31 -5.09
N VAL A 453 21.70 -3.48 -4.83
CA VAL A 453 21.70 -4.15 -3.52
C VAL A 453 22.60 -5.37 -3.62
N MET A 454 23.77 -5.31 -2.99
CA MET A 454 24.80 -6.35 -3.04
C MET A 454 24.83 -7.13 -1.72
N PRO A 455 24.65 -8.46 -1.72
CA PRO A 455 24.87 -9.26 -0.52
C PRO A 455 26.36 -9.23 -0.11
N VAL A 456 26.62 -9.16 1.19
CA VAL A 456 27.94 -9.20 1.81
C VAL A 456 28.08 -10.51 2.57
N GLY A 457 29.12 -11.28 2.23
CA GLY A 457 29.37 -12.60 2.78
C GLY A 457 30.23 -13.40 1.80
N PRO A 458 30.85 -14.53 2.21
CA PRO A 458 31.45 -15.43 1.25
C PRO A 458 30.37 -15.77 0.22
N PRO A 459 30.69 -15.73 -1.08
CA PRO A 459 29.70 -15.94 -2.13
C PRO A 459 28.93 -17.19 -1.79
N THR A 460 27.67 -17.02 -1.39
CA THR A 460 26.75 -18.15 -1.36
C THR A 460 26.31 -18.33 -2.80
N GLU A 461 27.29 -18.64 -3.65
CA GLU A 461 27.02 -19.43 -4.82
C GLU A 461 26.35 -20.68 -4.29
N LEU A 462 25.13 -20.90 -4.74
CA LEU A 462 24.69 -22.24 -5.07
C LEU A 462 25.74 -22.84 -6.03
N ARG A 463 26.91 -23.25 -5.51
CA ARG A 463 27.86 -24.05 -6.26
C ARG A 463 27.13 -25.36 -6.51
N LYS A 464 26.60 -25.50 -7.73
CA LYS A 464 25.94 -26.73 -8.16
C LYS A 464 26.89 -27.89 -7.79
N PRO A 465 26.43 -29.01 -7.20
CA PRO A 465 27.28 -30.16 -6.92
C PRO A 465 28.11 -30.62 -8.13
N ALA A 466 27.57 -30.38 -9.35
CA ALA A 466 28.26 -30.59 -10.63
C ALA A 466 29.55 -29.76 -10.80
N TRP A 467 29.62 -28.54 -10.25
CA TRP A 467 30.80 -27.68 -10.36
C TRP A 467 31.97 -28.19 -9.52
N LYS A 468 31.71 -28.80 -8.35
CA LYS A 468 32.79 -29.47 -7.59
C LYS A 468 33.42 -30.63 -8.35
N LEU A 469 32.59 -31.40 -9.06
CA LEU A 469 33.05 -32.50 -9.90
C LEU A 469 33.85 -31.98 -11.11
N ALA A 470 33.40 -30.88 -11.71
CA ALA A 470 34.13 -30.21 -12.79
C ALA A 470 35.47 -29.62 -12.29
N GLU A 471 35.50 -28.96 -11.12
CA GLU A 471 36.72 -28.44 -10.50
C GLU A 471 37.76 -29.55 -10.26
N GLU A 472 37.33 -30.71 -9.77
CA GLU A 472 38.22 -31.87 -9.58
C GLU A 472 38.76 -32.42 -10.90
N GLU A 473 37.92 -32.53 -11.93
CA GLU A 473 38.35 -33.03 -13.25
C GLU A 473 39.30 -32.05 -13.95
N ILE A 474 38.99 -30.75 -13.92
CA ILE A 474 39.86 -29.69 -14.47
C ILE A 474 41.21 -29.69 -13.71
N ARG A 475 41.17 -29.82 -12.37
CA ARG A 475 42.40 -29.93 -11.55
C ARG A 475 43.21 -31.16 -11.92
N ASN A 476 42.57 -32.31 -12.16
CA ASN A 476 43.24 -33.54 -12.56
C ASN A 476 43.90 -33.43 -13.95
N VAL A 477 43.23 -32.78 -14.91
CA VAL A 477 43.76 -32.58 -16.26
C VAL A 477 44.93 -31.59 -16.23
N ILE A 478 44.79 -30.46 -15.55
CA ILE A 478 45.83 -29.43 -15.48
C ILE A 478 47.00 -29.85 -14.60
N GLY A 479 46.77 -30.63 -13.55
CA GLY A 479 47.80 -31.23 -12.71
C GLY A 479 48.74 -32.19 -13.46
N ARG A 480 48.39 -32.64 -14.67
CA ARG A 480 49.31 -33.39 -15.56
C ARG A 480 50.33 -32.48 -16.26
N TYR A 481 50.08 -31.18 -16.31
CA TYR A 481 50.90 -30.19 -17.01
C TYR A 481 51.58 -29.19 -16.05
N ALA A 482 51.15 -29.12 -14.79
CA ALA A 482 51.74 -28.28 -13.75
C ALA A 482 52.33 -29.14 -12.63
N SER A 483 53.56 -28.85 -12.20
CA SER A 483 54.27 -29.61 -11.15
C SER A 483 54.06 -29.06 -9.72
N GLY A 484 53.07 -28.18 -9.53
CA GLY A 484 52.81 -27.46 -8.27
C GLY A 484 51.32 -27.45 -7.88
N PRO A 485 50.95 -26.79 -6.76
CA PRO A 485 49.56 -26.67 -6.37
C PRO A 485 48.76 -25.94 -7.47
N VAL A 486 47.64 -26.54 -7.84
CA VAL A 486 46.69 -26.00 -8.83
C VAL A 486 45.39 -25.72 -8.08
N GLU A 487 45.02 -24.44 -8.01
CA GLU A 487 43.69 -24.04 -7.56
C GLU A 487 42.80 -23.84 -8.78
N VAL A 488 41.59 -24.39 -8.74
CA VAL A 488 40.62 -24.29 -9.82
C VAL A 488 39.32 -23.80 -9.22
N GLU A 489 38.73 -22.81 -9.88
CA GLU A 489 37.45 -22.22 -9.54
C GLU A 489 36.62 -22.12 -10.82
N VAL A 490 35.51 -22.85 -10.88
CA VAL A 490 34.59 -22.75 -12.03
C VAL A 490 33.84 -21.43 -11.93
N THR A 491 33.98 -20.56 -12.93
CA THR A 491 33.43 -19.20 -12.96
C THR A 491 32.08 -19.12 -13.67
N SER A 492 31.76 -20.08 -14.53
CA SER A 492 30.43 -20.26 -15.14
C SER A 492 30.22 -21.70 -15.63
N ASP A 493 29.04 -22.02 -16.16
CA ASP A 493 28.79 -23.32 -16.81
C ASP A 493 29.72 -23.58 -18.02
N ASP A 494 30.37 -22.54 -18.57
CA ASP A 494 31.24 -22.59 -19.76
C ASP A 494 32.70 -22.11 -19.49
N SER A 495 33.05 -21.71 -18.27
CA SER A 495 34.37 -21.13 -17.97
C SER A 495 34.93 -21.48 -16.59
N ALA A 496 36.25 -21.56 -16.48
CA ALA A 496 36.95 -21.81 -15.22
C ALA A 496 38.24 -20.98 -15.09
N LEU A 497 38.50 -20.50 -13.87
CA LEU A 497 39.74 -19.86 -13.48
C LEU A 497 40.68 -20.87 -12.85
N VAL A 498 41.92 -20.91 -13.33
CA VAL A 498 42.95 -21.84 -12.90
C VAL A 498 44.16 -21.04 -12.42
N LYS A 499 44.51 -21.19 -11.15
CA LYS A 499 45.68 -20.55 -10.55
C LYS A 499 46.80 -21.56 -10.38
N VAL A 500 47.95 -21.27 -10.99
CA VAL A 500 49.18 -22.08 -10.91
C VAL A 500 50.37 -21.19 -10.54
N ARG A 501 51.49 -21.78 -10.12
CA ARG A 501 52.70 -20.98 -9.82
C ARG A 501 53.18 -20.21 -11.05
N GLU A 502 53.82 -19.06 -10.82
CA GLU A 502 54.35 -18.16 -11.87
C GLU A 502 55.19 -18.90 -12.92
N ASP A 503 56.04 -19.83 -12.47
CA ASP A 503 56.94 -20.63 -13.31
C ASP A 503 56.22 -21.70 -14.15
N GLU A 504 54.96 -22.01 -13.81
CA GLU A 504 54.12 -23.02 -14.45
C GLU A 504 53.07 -22.41 -15.39
N VAL A 505 52.71 -21.11 -15.25
CA VAL A 505 51.73 -20.43 -16.14
C VAL A 505 52.09 -20.61 -17.62
N ARG A 506 53.37 -20.45 -17.96
CA ARG A 506 53.86 -20.61 -19.35
C ARG A 506 53.80 -22.05 -19.86
N LYS A 507 53.88 -23.04 -18.96
CA LYS A 507 53.81 -24.46 -19.32
C LYS A 507 52.38 -24.90 -19.56
N VAL A 508 51.44 -24.40 -18.74
CA VAL A 508 50.01 -24.69 -18.85
C VAL A 508 49.39 -24.04 -20.10
N ILE A 509 49.77 -22.79 -20.41
CA ILE A 509 49.31 -22.13 -21.64
C ILE A 509 49.97 -22.75 -22.90
N GLY A 510 51.26 -23.11 -22.79
CA GLY A 510 52.04 -23.66 -23.89
C GLY A 510 52.44 -22.62 -24.94
N LYS A 511 53.35 -23.00 -25.86
CA LYS A 511 53.83 -22.09 -26.92
C LYS A 511 52.68 -21.74 -27.87
N GLY A 512 52.24 -20.48 -27.85
CA GLY A 512 51.17 -19.97 -28.70
C GLY A 512 49.77 -20.45 -28.32
N GLY A 513 49.52 -20.86 -27.08
CA GLY A 513 48.19 -21.30 -26.61
C GLY A 513 47.84 -22.77 -26.90
N ASN A 514 48.67 -23.47 -27.69
CA ASN A 514 48.36 -24.83 -28.15
C ASN A 514 48.07 -25.88 -27.05
N VAL A 515 48.58 -25.68 -25.82
CA VAL A 515 48.33 -26.61 -24.71
C VAL A 515 47.01 -26.28 -24.04
N ILE A 516 46.73 -25.00 -23.77
CA ILE A 516 45.44 -24.59 -23.19
C ILE A 516 44.29 -24.86 -24.16
N ASP A 517 44.43 -24.55 -25.45
CA ASP A 517 43.40 -24.83 -26.46
C ASP A 517 43.03 -26.32 -26.51
N ARG A 518 44.02 -27.21 -26.32
CA ARG A 518 43.78 -28.66 -26.29
C ARG A 518 43.04 -29.07 -25.02
N ILE A 519 43.39 -28.48 -23.89
CA ILE A 519 42.75 -28.74 -22.60
C ILE A 519 41.29 -28.25 -22.64
N GLU A 520 41.04 -27.06 -23.18
CA GLU A 520 39.70 -26.49 -23.38
C GLU A 520 38.83 -27.36 -24.30
N ASN A 521 39.38 -27.85 -25.42
CA ASN A 521 38.66 -28.75 -26.33
C ASN A 521 38.28 -30.10 -25.70
N VAL A 522 39.07 -30.60 -24.76
CA VAL A 522 38.80 -31.86 -24.05
C VAL A 522 37.76 -31.66 -22.94
N LEU A 523 37.82 -30.53 -22.24
CA LEU A 523 36.94 -30.22 -21.11
C LEU A 523 35.64 -29.53 -21.54
N GLY A 524 35.59 -29.00 -22.76
CA GLY A 524 34.43 -28.27 -23.28
C GLY A 524 34.20 -26.91 -22.61
N LEU A 525 35.24 -26.33 -22.00
CA LEU A 525 35.18 -25.13 -21.14
C LEU A 525 36.33 -24.19 -21.50
N HIS A 526 36.11 -22.87 -21.39
CA HIS A 526 37.17 -21.86 -21.52
C HIS A 526 37.94 -21.73 -20.20
N ILE A 527 39.27 -21.63 -20.26
CA ILE A 527 40.14 -21.67 -19.08
C ILE A 527 41.02 -20.40 -19.01
N ASP A 528 40.77 -19.57 -18.00
CA ASP A 528 41.64 -18.43 -17.65
C ASP A 528 42.75 -18.90 -16.70
N VAL A 529 44.01 -18.73 -17.09
CA VAL A 529 45.17 -19.18 -16.30
C VAL A 529 45.86 -17.99 -15.64
N ARG A 530 45.89 -17.97 -14.30
CA ARG A 530 46.51 -16.92 -13.49
C ARG A 530 47.58 -17.45 -12.55
N GLU A 531 48.35 -16.52 -12.01
CA GLU A 531 49.35 -16.82 -11.00
C GLU A 531 48.72 -17.08 -9.62
N LEU A 532 49.24 -18.07 -8.91
CA LEU A 532 48.85 -18.43 -7.55
C LEU A 532 49.71 -17.65 -6.53
N GLU A 533 49.12 -16.68 -5.84
CA GLU A 533 49.79 -15.94 -4.75
C GLU A 533 49.93 -16.83 -3.50
N ILE A 534 51.16 -17.29 -3.21
CA ILE A 534 51.45 -18.04 -1.99
C ILE A 534 51.75 -17.03 -0.86
N GLY A 535 50.81 -16.86 0.06
CA GLY A 535 50.96 -15.98 1.23
C GLY A 535 52.07 -16.45 2.19
N ALA A 536 53.06 -15.59 2.43
CA ALA A 536 54.01 -15.73 3.54
C ALA A 536 53.57 -14.88 4.74
N SER A 537 53.46 -15.51 5.90
CA SER A 537 53.26 -14.86 7.20
C SER A 537 54.62 -14.47 7.82
N GLY A 538 54.69 -13.26 8.40
CA GLY A 538 55.62 -12.93 9.47
C GLY A 538 56.86 -12.06 9.16
N ALA A 539 56.91 -10.90 9.83
CA ALA A 539 58.08 -10.14 10.31
C ALA A 539 58.89 -9.20 9.37
N ALA A 540 58.71 -7.90 9.65
CA ALA A 540 59.69 -6.81 9.74
C ALA A 540 60.96 -6.80 8.86
N LYS A 541 61.08 -5.75 8.03
CA LYS A 541 62.19 -4.75 8.08
C LYS A 541 61.96 -3.65 7.05
N GLY A 542 62.10 -2.40 7.50
CA GLY A 542 61.87 -1.22 6.68
C GLY A 542 62.94 -0.92 5.66
N ARG A 543 62.65 0.07 4.82
CA ARG A 543 63.64 0.98 4.25
C ARG A 543 63.01 2.33 3.92
N LYS A 544 63.62 3.37 4.47
CA LYS A 544 63.48 4.78 4.12
C LYS A 544 64.08 5.05 2.74
N TYR A 545 63.40 5.89 1.96
CA TYR A 545 63.89 7.02 1.15
C TYR A 545 62.64 7.92 0.99
N GLY A 546 62.59 9.23 1.24
CA GLY A 546 63.62 10.24 1.39
C GLY A 546 63.43 11.31 0.30
N ALA A 547 62.64 12.35 0.61
CA ALA A 547 62.52 13.68 -0.06
C ALA A 547 62.05 13.67 -1.54
N GLU A 548 61.28 14.63 -2.07
CA GLU A 548 61.29 16.07 -1.87
C GLU A 548 59.89 16.70 -2.02
N SER A 549 59.70 17.75 -1.24
CA SER A 549 58.64 18.74 -1.29
C SER A 549 58.82 19.67 -2.49
N LYS A 550 57.74 20.02 -3.21
CA LYS A 550 57.60 21.36 -3.79
C LYS A 550 56.16 21.85 -3.70
N ALA A 551 56.01 22.91 -2.93
CA ALA A 551 54.82 23.72 -2.78
C ALA A 551 54.56 24.56 -4.04
N LEU A 552 53.29 24.87 -4.31
CA LEU A 552 52.90 26.20 -4.79
C LEU A 552 51.47 26.55 -4.34
N ARG A 553 51.43 27.67 -3.62
CA ARG A 553 50.29 28.38 -3.06
C ARG A 553 49.92 29.53 -4.03
N GLY A 554 48.63 29.86 -4.12
CA GLY A 554 48.11 31.16 -4.58
C GLY A 554 47.18 31.03 -5.79
N LYS A 555 45.99 31.65 -5.85
CA LYS A 555 45.43 32.81 -5.15
C LYS A 555 43.88 32.80 -5.22
N LEU A 556 43.25 33.41 -4.22
CA LEU A 556 41.84 33.85 -4.20
C LEU A 556 41.57 35.01 -5.19
N LYS A 557 40.34 35.05 -5.75
CA LYS A 557 39.37 36.19 -5.76
C LYS A 557 38.10 35.83 -6.56
N THR A 558 36.95 35.65 -5.90
CA THR A 558 35.77 36.55 -5.74
C THR A 558 34.78 36.62 -6.93
N THR A 559 33.59 36.03 -6.69
CA THR A 559 32.20 36.49 -6.98
C THR A 559 31.81 37.01 -8.37
N SER A 560 30.84 36.35 -9.02
CA SER A 560 29.47 36.86 -9.28
C SER A 560 28.63 35.84 -10.08
N PHE A 561 27.31 36.00 -9.99
CA PHE A 561 26.21 35.15 -10.46
C PHE A 561 26.04 35.02 -11.99
N GLU A 562 25.32 33.95 -12.35
CA GLU A 562 24.48 33.70 -13.55
C GLU A 562 25.14 33.42 -14.91
N GLU A 563 24.94 32.19 -15.43
CA GLU A 563 24.37 31.87 -16.76
C GLU A 563 24.31 30.32 -16.93
N GLU A 564 23.16 29.79 -17.36
CA GLU A 564 22.98 28.39 -17.77
C GLU A 564 23.79 28.10 -19.06
N PRO A 565 24.45 26.94 -19.23
CA PRO A 565 24.97 26.54 -20.51
C PRO A 565 23.94 25.75 -21.33
N SER A 566 23.62 26.32 -22.49
CA SER A 566 22.91 25.73 -23.63
C SER A 566 23.44 24.34 -24.04
N VAL A 567 22.56 23.35 -24.17
CA VAL A 567 22.87 22.04 -24.77
C VAL A 567 23.02 22.23 -26.28
N SER A 568 24.16 21.85 -26.86
CA SER A 568 24.37 21.87 -28.30
C SER A 568 23.65 20.68 -28.96
N SER A 569 22.50 20.92 -29.61
CA SER A 569 21.84 19.93 -30.47
C SER A 569 22.45 19.94 -31.88
N VAL A 570 22.62 18.76 -32.46
CA VAL A 570 23.19 18.52 -33.79
C VAL A 570 22.19 17.75 -34.64
N HIS A 571 21.93 18.18 -35.87
CA HIS A 571 21.13 17.40 -36.81
C HIS A 571 22.01 16.40 -37.56
N PRO A 572 21.73 15.08 -37.52
CA PRO A 572 22.54 14.09 -38.20
C PRO A 572 22.24 14.07 -39.70
N PHE A 573 23.23 13.71 -40.51
CA PHE A 573 22.95 13.25 -41.87
C PHE A 573 22.56 11.77 -41.85
N ILE A 574 21.60 11.39 -42.69
CA ILE A 574 21.05 10.03 -42.69
C ILE A 574 21.42 9.36 -44.02
N GLU A 575 22.13 8.25 -43.95
CA GLU A 575 22.52 7.44 -45.10
C GLU A 575 22.07 5.99 -44.90
N ARG A 576 21.64 5.31 -45.97
CA ARG A 576 21.16 3.93 -45.90
C ARG A 576 21.99 3.02 -46.79
N ASP A 577 22.52 1.94 -46.19
CA ASP A 577 23.10 0.82 -46.90
C ASP A 577 22.16 -0.41 -46.88
N LYS A 578 22.55 -1.52 -47.54
CA LYS A 578 21.72 -2.73 -47.64
C LYS A 578 21.44 -3.43 -46.29
N LYS A 579 22.22 -3.13 -45.25
CA LYS A 579 22.20 -3.77 -43.92
C LYS A 579 21.96 -2.79 -42.78
N HIS A 580 22.25 -1.50 -42.95
CA HIS A 580 22.22 -0.49 -41.89
C HIS A 580 21.62 0.84 -42.34
N LEU A 581 21.03 1.54 -41.37
CA LEU A 581 20.76 2.97 -41.39
C LEU A 581 21.87 3.67 -40.60
N ILE A 582 22.50 4.69 -41.17
CA ILE A 582 23.66 5.38 -40.62
C ILE A 582 23.25 6.82 -40.31
N LEU A 583 23.38 7.20 -39.04
CA LEU A 583 23.23 8.59 -38.58
C LEU A 583 24.63 9.17 -38.37
N GLY A 584 25.01 10.13 -39.20
CA GLY A 584 26.31 10.76 -39.16
C GLY A 584 26.29 12.09 -38.42
N ALA A 585 27.10 12.18 -37.37
CA ALA A 585 27.44 13.38 -36.62
C ALA A 585 28.96 13.41 -36.31
N PRO A 586 29.81 13.78 -37.30
CA PRO A 586 31.27 13.79 -37.17
C PRO A 586 31.80 14.63 -36.01
N GLU A 587 31.09 15.70 -35.67
CA GLU A 587 31.42 16.61 -34.57
C GLU A 587 31.21 16.02 -33.16
N LEU A 588 30.50 14.89 -33.07
CA LEU A 588 30.23 14.18 -31.82
C LEU A 588 31.01 12.85 -31.71
N ALA A 589 32.01 12.62 -32.58
CA ALA A 589 32.77 11.38 -32.61
C ALA A 589 33.36 10.98 -31.23
N GLY A 590 33.05 9.75 -30.79
CA GLY A 590 33.52 9.18 -29.53
C GLY A 590 32.77 9.67 -28.27
N LYS A 591 31.69 10.43 -28.42
CA LYS A 591 30.85 10.90 -27.32
C LYS A 591 29.56 10.09 -27.20
N ASP A 592 29.01 10.06 -25.99
CA ASP A 592 27.69 9.51 -25.73
C ASP A 592 26.63 10.56 -26.02
N VAL A 593 25.62 10.17 -26.78
CA VAL A 593 24.58 11.06 -27.30
C VAL A 593 23.21 10.44 -27.15
N GLU A 594 22.20 11.29 -27.09
CA GLU A 594 20.78 10.94 -27.15
C GLU A 594 20.22 11.40 -28.50
N ILE A 595 19.44 10.53 -29.13
CA ILE A 595 18.77 10.82 -30.40
C ILE A 595 17.30 11.12 -30.09
N TYR A 596 16.82 12.25 -30.61
CA TYR A 596 15.47 12.77 -30.46
C TYR A 596 14.79 12.92 -31.80
N LEU A 597 13.47 12.82 -31.79
CA LEU A 597 12.59 13.11 -32.91
C LEU A 597 11.51 14.06 -32.43
N GLU A 598 11.48 15.30 -32.94
CA GLU A 598 10.57 16.36 -32.50
C GLU A 598 10.43 16.45 -30.96
N ASP A 599 11.56 16.49 -30.25
CA ASP A 599 11.68 16.50 -28.78
C ASP A 599 11.29 15.20 -28.04
N GLN A 600 10.89 14.15 -28.73
CA GLN A 600 10.71 12.82 -28.15
C GLN A 600 12.03 12.03 -28.17
N TYR A 601 12.48 11.58 -27.00
CA TYR A 601 13.65 10.71 -26.88
C TYR A 601 13.38 9.36 -27.58
N LEU A 602 14.30 8.97 -28.48
CA LEU A 602 14.26 7.66 -29.13
C LEU A 602 15.19 6.66 -28.43
N PHE A 603 16.50 6.97 -28.38
CA PHE A 603 17.51 6.10 -27.77
C PHE A 603 18.84 6.84 -27.53
N SER A 604 19.66 6.33 -26.62
CA SER A 604 21.06 6.75 -26.43
C SER A 604 22.01 5.83 -27.19
N ALA A 605 23.07 6.40 -27.74
CA ALA A 605 24.14 5.66 -28.39
C ALA A 605 25.49 6.36 -28.23
N THR A 606 26.57 5.59 -28.33
CA THR A 606 27.92 6.14 -28.46
C THR A 606 28.22 6.37 -29.94
N VAL A 607 28.58 7.60 -30.30
CA VAL A 607 29.02 7.92 -31.67
C VAL A 607 30.37 7.27 -31.90
N SER A 608 30.52 6.51 -32.99
CA SER A 608 31.78 5.87 -33.32
C SER A 608 32.91 6.88 -33.55
N ARG A 609 34.17 6.42 -33.55
CA ARG A 609 35.34 7.28 -33.84
C ARG A 609 35.32 7.97 -35.21
N HIS A 610 34.45 7.50 -36.11
CA HIS A 610 34.26 8.07 -37.44
C HIS A 610 33.07 9.05 -37.52
N GLY A 611 32.34 9.25 -36.42
CA GLY A 611 31.18 10.15 -36.40
C GLY A 611 29.83 9.47 -36.61
N ASP A 612 29.79 8.14 -36.73
CA ASP A 612 28.57 7.44 -37.14
C ASP A 612 27.92 6.67 -35.99
N VAL A 613 26.59 6.66 -35.97
CA VAL A 613 25.73 5.71 -35.24
C VAL A 613 25.04 4.81 -36.27
N LYS A 614 25.19 3.48 -36.13
CA LYS A 614 24.68 2.50 -37.11
C LYS A 614 23.56 1.66 -36.51
N LEU A 615 22.38 1.75 -37.09
CA LEU A 615 21.21 0.93 -36.77
C LEU A 615 21.04 -0.16 -37.83
N ARG A 616 20.52 -1.33 -37.48
CA ARG A 616 20.19 -2.35 -38.49
C ARG A 616 19.02 -1.88 -39.33
N ALA A 617 19.09 -2.00 -40.65
CA ALA A 617 18.06 -1.48 -41.56
C ALA A 617 16.67 -2.13 -41.37
N ASN A 618 16.57 -3.24 -40.61
CA ASN A 618 15.33 -3.95 -40.30
C ASN A 618 14.90 -3.84 -38.83
N SER A 619 15.51 -2.96 -38.02
CA SER A 619 15.04 -2.69 -36.65
C SER A 619 13.89 -1.69 -36.64
N ASP A 620 12.97 -1.82 -35.68
CA ASP A 620 11.82 -0.93 -35.51
C ASP A 620 12.25 0.55 -35.43
N LEU A 621 13.32 0.85 -34.69
CA LEU A 621 13.92 2.19 -34.59
C LEU A 621 14.39 2.76 -35.93
N ALA A 622 14.90 1.90 -36.83
CA ALA A 622 15.34 2.35 -38.16
C ALA A 622 14.15 2.63 -39.09
N SER A 623 13.04 1.90 -38.92
CA SER A 623 11.79 2.18 -39.65
C SER A 623 11.17 3.49 -39.17
N GLU A 624 11.14 3.72 -37.86
CA GLU A 624 10.59 4.93 -37.24
C GLU A 624 11.35 6.19 -37.69
N ILE A 625 12.68 6.15 -37.72
CA ILE A 625 13.52 7.26 -38.18
C ILE A 625 13.34 7.53 -39.69
N LEU A 626 13.16 6.50 -40.51
CA LEU A 626 12.94 6.65 -41.95
C LEU A 626 11.53 7.20 -42.26
N ASP A 627 10.50 6.72 -41.56
CA ASP A 627 9.13 7.20 -41.71
C ASP A 627 9.01 8.68 -41.31
N ALA A 628 9.74 9.09 -40.28
CA ALA A 628 9.82 10.48 -39.84
C ALA A 628 10.58 11.37 -40.82
N GLN A 629 11.69 10.87 -41.39
CA GLN A 629 12.40 11.57 -42.45
C GLN A 629 11.52 11.78 -43.70
N ASP A 630 10.72 10.78 -44.09
CA ASP A 630 9.79 10.87 -45.22
C ASP A 630 8.64 11.85 -44.96
N LYS A 631 8.26 12.06 -43.69
CA LYS A 631 7.27 13.05 -43.25
C LYS A 631 7.85 14.45 -43.02
N GLY A 632 9.17 14.60 -43.08
CA GLY A 632 9.88 15.87 -42.86
C GLY A 632 10.02 16.26 -41.39
N GLU A 633 9.87 15.31 -40.47
CA GLU A 633 10.02 15.48 -39.02
C GLU A 633 11.51 15.67 -38.65
N THR A 634 11.78 16.47 -37.61
CA THR A 634 13.16 16.83 -37.24
C THR A 634 13.82 15.82 -36.32
N ILE A 635 15.03 15.39 -36.68
CA ILE A 635 15.84 14.47 -35.87
C ILE A 635 17.02 15.24 -35.31
N GLU A 636 17.25 15.10 -34.00
CA GLU A 636 18.32 15.77 -33.27
C GLU A 636 19.17 14.78 -32.50
N ILE A 637 20.46 15.09 -32.39
CA ILE A 637 21.42 14.40 -31.54
C ILE A 637 21.90 15.38 -30.49
N ARG A 638 21.70 15.05 -29.22
CA ARG A 638 22.10 15.87 -28.06
C ARG A 638 23.19 15.14 -27.30
N MET A 639 24.21 15.86 -26.84
CA MET A 639 25.25 15.26 -25.98
C MET A 639 24.69 15.00 -24.58
N ILE A 640 25.09 13.86 -24.01
CA ILE A 640 24.84 13.50 -22.60
C ILE A 640 25.81 14.24 -21.69
#